data_AF-A0A7S0RVP9-F1
#
_entry.id   AF-A0A7S0RVP9-F1
#
_cell.length_a   1.000
_cell.length_b   1.000
_cell.length_c   1.000
_cell.angle_alpha   90.00
_cell.angle_beta   90.00
_cell.angle_gamma   90.00
#
_symmetry.space_group_name_H-M   'P 1'
#
loop_
_entity.id
_entity.type
_entity.pdbx_description
1 polymer ?
#
loop_
_entity_poly.entity_id
_entity_poly.type
_entity_poly.pdbx_seq_one_letter_code
_entity_poly.pdbx_strand_id
1 'polypeptide(L)'
;GVYPSGPRGLLARRLLPGAESSGLLPTLQEIAQAKSTSRQEVTGSQVALAWCMAKDTVPIPGAKSLEQCRSNLAAMRLTLSPGEVLALDEAAMRITTPMVQNSMASN
;
A
#
# COMPACT_ATOMS: atom_id res chain seq x y z
N GLY A 1 -10.12 -4.66 18.46
CA GLY A 1 -10.30 -5.48 17.23
C GLY A 1 -9.09 -5.29 16.34
N VAL A 2 -8.92 -6.14 15.32
CA VAL A 2 -7.77 -6.10 14.38
C VAL A 2 -7.64 -4.77 13.62
N TYR A 3 -8.72 -3.98 13.56
CA TYR A 3 -8.78 -2.70 12.85
C TYR A 3 -8.80 -1.48 13.78
N PRO A 4 -8.29 -0.32 13.33
CA PRO A 4 -8.28 0.91 14.13
C PRO A 4 -9.70 1.39 14.47
N SER A 5 -9.82 2.17 15.54
CA SER A 5 -11.09 2.71 15.99
C SER A 5 -11.64 3.79 15.04
N GLY A 6 -12.97 4.01 15.11
CA GLY A 6 -13.65 5.08 14.38
C GLY A 6 -13.87 4.80 12.89
N PRO A 7 -14.10 5.85 12.08
CA PRO A 7 -14.46 5.72 10.66
C PRO A 7 -13.44 4.94 9.82
N ARG A 8 -12.14 5.03 10.17
CA ARG A 8 -11.08 4.28 9.47
C ARG A 8 -11.21 2.77 9.67
N GLY A 9 -11.71 2.33 10.82
CA GLY A 9 -12.00 0.91 11.09
C GLY A 9 -13.11 0.36 10.20
N LEU A 10 -14.15 1.17 9.93
CA LEU A 10 -15.23 0.79 9.02
C LEU A 10 -14.71 0.65 7.58
N LEU A 11 -13.87 1.58 7.13
CA LEU A 11 -13.24 1.50 5.82
C LEU A 11 -12.32 0.27 5.71
N ALA A 12 -11.48 0.03 6.72
CA ALA A 12 -10.59 -1.12 6.76
C ALA A 12 -11.36 -2.44 6.63
N ARG A 13 -12.46 -2.61 7.38
CA ARG A 13 -13.34 -3.80 7.31
C ARG A 13 -13.97 -4.00 5.94
N ARG A 14 -14.24 -2.91 5.20
CA ARG A 14 -14.83 -2.96 3.87
C ARG A 14 -13.80 -3.27 2.79
N LEU A 15 -12.62 -2.66 2.86
CA LEU A 15 -11.64 -2.66 1.77
C LEU A 15 -10.62 -3.80 1.86
N LEU A 16 -10.12 -4.10 3.07
CA LEU A 16 -9.01 -5.03 3.25
C LEU A 16 -9.31 -6.48 2.85
N PRO A 17 -10.52 -7.05 3.08
CA PRO A 17 -10.81 -8.41 2.63
C PRO A 17 -10.64 -8.61 1.11
N GLY A 18 -10.94 -7.59 0.30
CA GLY A 18 -10.72 -7.62 -1.15
C GLY A 18 -9.23 -7.55 -1.52
N ALA A 19 -8.46 -6.74 -0.80
CA ALA A 19 -7.02 -6.65 -0.97
C ALA A 19 -6.28 -7.93 -0.51
N GLU A 20 -6.79 -8.62 0.50
CA GLU A 20 -6.28 -9.92 0.95
C GLU A 20 -6.59 -11.02 -0.07
N SER A 21 -7.87 -11.19 -0.43
CA SER A 21 -8.32 -12.26 -1.33
C SER A 21 -7.83 -12.11 -2.77
N SER A 22 -7.53 -10.90 -3.23
CA SER A 22 -6.90 -10.64 -4.54
C SER A 22 -5.43 -11.04 -4.61
N GLY A 23 -4.79 -11.27 -3.45
CA GLY A 23 -3.35 -11.53 -3.34
C GLY A 23 -2.50 -10.25 -3.21
N LEU A 24 -3.09 -9.06 -3.24
CA LEU A 24 -2.32 -7.81 -3.17
C LEU A 24 -1.57 -7.63 -1.85
N LEU A 25 -2.22 -7.88 -0.70
CA LEU A 25 -1.54 -7.77 0.60
C LEU A 25 -0.40 -8.80 0.75
N PRO A 26 -0.59 -10.10 0.41
CA PRO A 26 0.51 -11.06 0.35
C PRO A 26 1.66 -10.62 -0.54
N THR A 27 1.40 -10.18 -1.78
CA THR A 27 2.46 -9.75 -2.71
C THR A 27 3.25 -8.55 -2.16
N LEU A 28 2.57 -7.58 -1.54
CA LEU A 28 3.24 -6.46 -0.86
C LEU A 28 4.15 -6.96 0.27
N GLN A 29 3.70 -7.94 1.07
CA GLN A 29 4.46 -8.52 2.18
C GLN A 29 5.67 -9.32 1.68
N GLU A 30 5.50 -10.12 0.63
CA GLU A 30 6.58 -10.90 0.02
C GLU A 30 7.70 -10.00 -0.52
N ILE A 31 7.34 -8.95 -1.26
CA ILE A 31 8.31 -7.96 -1.76
C ILE A 31 8.98 -7.24 -0.58
N ALA A 32 8.21 -6.86 0.44
CA ALA A 32 8.75 -6.21 1.62
C ALA A 32 9.77 -7.10 2.35
N GLN A 33 9.45 -8.39 2.52
CA GLN A 33 10.35 -9.39 3.10
C GLN A 33 11.63 -9.54 2.25
N ALA A 34 11.49 -9.63 0.93
CA ALA A 34 12.61 -9.79 0.00
C ALA A 34 13.54 -8.56 -0.06
N LYS A 35 12.99 -7.35 0.15
CA LYS A 35 13.76 -6.09 0.18
C LYS A 35 14.36 -5.79 1.55
N SER A 36 13.90 -6.48 2.59
CA SER A 36 14.42 -6.31 3.94
C SER A 36 15.86 -6.84 4.06
N THR A 37 16.68 -6.16 4.85
CA THR A 37 18.06 -6.53 5.13
C THR A 37 18.29 -6.62 6.63
N SER A 38 19.45 -7.14 7.05
CA SER A 38 19.82 -7.17 8.48
C SER A 38 19.91 -5.79 9.15
N ARG A 39 19.97 -4.70 8.36
CA ARG A 39 20.06 -3.32 8.86
C ARG A 39 18.76 -2.53 8.73
N GLN A 40 17.83 -3.00 7.91
CA GLN A 40 16.62 -2.25 7.59
C GLN A 40 15.48 -3.21 7.22
N GLU A 41 14.42 -3.15 8.02
CA GLU A 41 13.14 -3.75 7.69
C GLU A 41 12.38 -2.87 6.70
N VAL A 42 11.80 -3.49 5.68
CA VAL A 42 10.93 -2.85 4.71
C VAL A 42 9.50 -3.27 5.01
N THR A 43 8.58 -2.32 5.03
CA THR A 43 7.15 -2.61 5.30
C THR A 43 6.35 -2.69 4.00
N GLY A 44 5.24 -3.42 4.03
CA GLY A 44 4.30 -3.45 2.89
C GLY A 44 3.78 -2.05 2.52
N SER A 45 3.63 -1.14 3.48
CA SER A 45 3.25 0.25 3.21
C SER A 45 4.33 1.03 2.44
N GLN A 46 5.62 0.74 2.68
CA GLN A 46 6.71 1.34 1.92
C GLN A 46 6.76 0.79 0.50
N VAL A 47 6.55 -0.52 0.32
CA VAL A 47 6.43 -1.12 -1.03
C VAL A 47 5.26 -0.52 -1.80
N ALA A 48 4.10 -0.35 -1.16
CA ALA A 48 2.93 0.25 -1.80
C ALA A 48 3.20 1.69 -2.28
N LEU A 49 3.90 2.51 -1.48
CA LEU A 49 4.30 3.86 -1.89
C LEU A 49 5.30 3.83 -3.05
N ALA A 50 6.31 2.95 -2.99
CA ALA A 50 7.28 2.78 -4.07
C ALA A 50 6.62 2.32 -5.37
N TRP A 51 5.61 1.45 -5.28
CA TRP A 51 4.81 1.01 -6.42
C TRP A 51 4.02 2.16 -7.05
N CYS A 52 3.38 3.02 -6.26
CA CYS A 52 2.76 4.24 -6.80
C CYS A 52 3.77 5.12 -7.55
N MET A 53 4.96 5.34 -6.98
CA MET A 53 6.00 6.15 -7.61
C MET A 53 6.57 5.52 -8.88
N ALA A 54 6.66 4.18 -8.95
CA ALA A 54 7.09 3.46 -10.14
C ALA A 54 6.12 3.60 -11.33
N LYS A 55 4.91 4.10 -11.08
CA LYS A 55 3.86 4.34 -12.09
C LYS A 55 3.72 5.83 -12.43
N ASP A 56 4.80 6.58 -12.30
CA ASP A 56 4.88 8.03 -12.57
C ASP A 56 3.86 8.87 -11.79
N THR A 57 3.51 8.43 -10.57
CA THR A 57 2.64 9.19 -9.67
C THR A 57 3.41 9.80 -8.50
N VAL A 58 2.91 10.93 -8.00
CA VAL A 58 3.43 11.57 -6.78
C VAL A 58 2.45 11.32 -5.64
N PRO A 59 2.61 10.25 -4.84
CA PRO A 59 1.70 9.98 -3.73
C PRO A 59 1.81 11.08 -2.67
N ILE A 60 0.68 11.45 -2.06
CA ILE A 60 0.60 12.43 -0.97
C ILE A 60 0.22 11.69 0.33
N PRO A 61 1.15 10.92 0.93
CA PRO A 61 0.82 10.14 2.11
C PRO A 61 0.66 11.05 3.33
N GLY A 62 -0.43 10.86 4.06
CA GLY A 62 -0.61 11.51 5.36
C GLY A 62 0.36 10.95 6.40
N ALA A 63 0.96 11.83 7.20
CA ALA A 63 1.75 11.46 8.38
C ALA A 63 1.29 12.30 9.58
N LYS A 64 0.99 11.63 10.69
CA LYS A 64 0.58 12.24 11.97
C LYS A 64 1.63 12.11 13.05
N SER A 65 2.67 11.32 12.80
CA SER A 65 3.82 11.15 13.66
C SER A 65 5.12 11.25 12.86
N LEU A 66 6.20 11.57 13.56
CA LEU A 66 7.54 11.62 12.98
C LEU A 66 8.00 10.26 12.47
N GLU A 67 7.57 9.17 13.12
CA GLU A 67 7.81 7.80 12.67
C GLU A 67 7.15 7.51 11.31
N GLN A 68 5.89 7.91 11.13
CA GLN A 68 5.20 7.79 9.84
C GLN A 68 5.91 8.60 8.75
N CYS A 69 6.34 9.82 9.07
CA CYS A 69 7.10 10.64 8.13
C CYS A 69 8.41 9.96 7.72
N ARG A 70 9.19 9.45 8.68
CA ARG A 70 10.43 8.70 8.42
C ARG A 70 10.17 7.45 7.57
N SER A 71 9.10 6.71 7.84
CA SER A 71 8.72 5.52 7.08
C SER A 71 8.32 5.88 5.64
N ASN A 72 7.52 6.93 5.44
CA ASN A 72 7.15 7.42 4.11
C ASN A 72 8.39 7.85 3.30
N LEU A 73 9.35 8.52 3.93
CA LEU A 73 10.62 8.90 3.31
C LEU A 73 11.48 7.69 2.95
N ALA A 74 11.50 6.64 3.78
CA ALA A 74 12.22 5.41 3.49
C ALA A 74 11.68 4.70 2.24
N ALA A 75 10.38 4.80 1.96
CA ALA A 75 9.78 4.27 0.74
C ALA A 75 10.36 4.90 -0.54
N MET A 76 10.77 6.17 -0.50
CA MET A 76 11.37 6.87 -1.65
C MET A 76 12.74 6.30 -2.06
N ARG A 77 13.35 5.49 -1.20
CA ARG A 77 14.64 4.83 -1.45
C ARG A 77 14.47 3.41 -2.01
N LEU A 78 13.25 2.91 -2.12
CA LEU A 78 12.97 1.58 -2.65
C LEU A 78 12.79 1.64 -4.16
N THR A 79 13.51 0.76 -4.86
CA THR A 79 13.31 0.54 -6.29
C THR A 79 12.71 -0.83 -6.51
N LEU A 80 11.56 -0.86 -7.17
CA LEU A 80 10.90 -2.09 -7.61
C LEU A 80 11.38 -2.46 -9.01
N SER A 81 11.61 -3.75 -9.21
CA SER A 81 11.88 -4.31 -10.52
C SER A 81 10.59 -4.35 -11.37
N PRO A 82 10.71 -4.44 -12.70
CA PRO A 82 9.53 -4.54 -13.57
C PRO A 82 8.62 -5.72 -13.22
N GLY A 83 9.19 -6.85 -12.80
CA GLY A 83 8.42 -8.03 -12.38
C GLY A 83 7.64 -7.81 -11.08
N GLU A 84 8.22 -7.08 -10.12
CA GLU A 84 7.54 -6.72 -8.87
C GLU A 84 6.38 -5.75 -9.13
N VAL A 85 6.58 -4.76 -10.01
CA VAL A 85 5.50 -3.83 -10.42
C VAL A 85 4.37 -4.59 -11.12
N LEU A 86 4.70 -5.50 -12.04
CA LEU A 86 3.71 -6.31 -12.75
C LEU A 86 2.89 -7.20 -11.79
N ALA A 87 3.55 -7.88 -10.85
CA ALA A 87 2.87 -8.74 -9.88
C ALA A 87 1.85 -7.96 -9.03
N LEU A 88 2.21 -6.73 -8.62
CA LEU A 88 1.32 -5.84 -7.87
C LEU A 88 0.15 -5.35 -8.74
N ASP A 89 0.41 -5.00 -10.00
CA ASP A 89 -0.62 -4.59 -10.96
C ASP A 89 -1.65 -5.71 -11.19
N GLU A 90 -1.20 -6.93 -11.47
CA GLU A 90 -2.08 -8.09 -11.67
C GLU A 90 -2.90 -8.41 -10.42
N ALA A 91 -2.30 -8.31 -9.23
CA ALA A 91 -3.03 -8.50 -7.98
C ALA A 91 -4.10 -7.43 -7.77
N ALA A 92 -3.77 -6.17 -8.03
CA ALA A 92 -4.71 -5.07 -7.87
C ALA A 92 -5.89 -5.13 -8.85
N MET A 93 -5.68 -5.63 -10.07
CA MET A 93 -6.76 -5.82 -11.06
C MET A 93 -7.83 -6.81 -10.63
N ARG A 94 -7.54 -7.71 -9.68
CA ARG A 94 -8.51 -8.67 -9.12
C ARG A 94 -9.40 -8.06 -8.03
N ILE A 95 -9.12 -6.84 -7.58
CA ILE A 95 -9.94 -6.17 -6.56
C ILE A 95 -11.21 -5.61 -7.21
N THR A 96 -12.37 -6.12 -6.77
CA THR A 96 -13.68 -5.67 -7.25
C THR A 96 -14.35 -4.65 -6.33
N THR A 97 -13.86 -4.50 -5.09
CA THR A 97 -14.39 -3.53 -4.12
C THR A 97 -13.84 -2.13 -4.44
N PRO A 98 -14.67 -1.18 -4.89
CA PRO A 98 -14.18 0.15 -5.22
C PRO A 98 -13.82 0.93 -3.96
N MET A 99 -12.83 1.80 -4.08
CA MET A 99 -12.50 2.78 -3.06
C MET A 99 -13.65 3.79 -2.90
N VAL A 100 -13.80 4.33 -1.69
CA VAL A 100 -14.81 5.35 -1.41
C VAL A 100 -14.53 6.57 -2.27
N GLN A 101 -15.53 6.95 -3.06
CA GLN A 101 -15.49 8.17 -3.87
C GLN A 101 -15.79 9.37 -2.99
N ASN A 102 -15.14 10.51 -3.28
CA ASN A 102 -15.50 11.77 -2.65
C ASN A 102 -16.87 12.23 -3.20
N SER A 103 -17.70 12.87 -2.39
CA SER A 103 -19.03 13.34 -2.82
C SER A 103 -18.99 14.33 -3.98
N MET A 104 -17.88 15.07 -4.11
CA MET A 104 -17.61 16.01 -5.19
C MET A 104 -17.08 15.34 -6.47
N ALA A 105 -16.62 14.10 -6.38
CA ALA A 105 -16.25 13.27 -7.52
C ALA A 105 -17.48 12.49 -7.99
N SER A 106 -18.51 13.22 -8.41
CA SER A 106 -19.65 12.64 -9.12
C SER A 106 -19.43 12.82 -10.62
N ASN A 107 -19.54 11.73 -11.37
CA ASN A 107 -19.83 11.78 -12.81
C ASN A 107 -21.34 11.93 -13.01
#